data_AF-A0AAU9THZ6-F1
#
_entry.id   AF-A0AAU9THZ6-F1
#
_cell.length_a   1.000
_cell.length_b   1.000
_cell.length_c   1.000
_cell.angle_alpha   90.00
_cell.angle_beta   90.00
_cell.angle_gamma   90.00
#
_symmetry.space_group_name_H-M   'P 1'
#
loop_
_entity.id
_entity.type
_entity.pdbx_description
1 polymer ?
#
loop_
_entity_poly.entity_id
_entity_poly.type
_entity_poly.pdbx_seq_one_letter_code
_entity_poly.pdbx_strand_id
1 'polypeptide(L)'
;MGKFEGCNFSDHLKHIDEVIFEFEQRFADFKELESDLSLFTHPLTIQIESVKTEYQIELCDLQSDPFYKERQVQLLLIHEELGDRKPSQVLRHLCNIAGQMVPDYFLRTICRERRSSAHRYRSRSRSRTPKSNYCWYHNRFDVRANKCNEPCSFKSGNDNGSH
;
A
#
# COMPACT_ATOMS: atom_id res chain seq x y z
N MET A 1 29.57 20.15 34.91
CA MET A 1 28.32 19.61 35.50
C MET A 1 27.89 20.55 36.60
N GLY A 2 26.92 21.42 36.33
CA GLY A 2 26.44 22.43 37.28
C GLY A 2 25.58 21.78 38.38
N LYS A 3 25.83 22.19 39.63
CA LYS A 3 25.21 21.66 40.85
C LYS A 3 23.74 22.10 40.92
N PHE A 4 22.82 21.13 40.94
CA PHE A 4 21.42 21.33 41.35
C PHE A 4 21.13 20.61 42.69
N GLU A 5 22.17 20.29 43.46
CA GLU A 5 21.99 19.78 44.83
C GLU A 5 21.51 20.94 45.72
N GLY A 6 20.23 20.92 46.07
CA GLY A 6 19.60 21.89 46.98
C GLY A 6 18.44 22.71 46.38
N CYS A 7 18.11 22.52 45.10
CA CYS A 7 16.95 23.20 44.51
C CYS A 7 15.64 22.53 44.97
N ASN A 8 14.90 23.21 45.84
CA ASN A 8 13.57 22.79 46.24
C ASN A 8 12.54 23.34 45.24
N PHE A 9 12.08 22.49 44.33
CA PHE A 9 11.07 22.86 43.32
C PHE A 9 9.63 22.68 43.82
N SER A 10 9.41 22.35 45.10
CA SER A 10 8.08 22.09 45.66
C SER A 10 7.14 23.29 45.49
N ASP A 11 7.67 24.51 45.49
CA ASP A 11 6.90 25.72 45.24
C ASP A 11 6.41 25.84 43.78
N HIS A 12 7.13 25.25 42.82
CA HIS A 12 6.73 25.21 41.42
C HIS A 12 5.67 24.15 41.13
N LEU A 13 5.57 23.10 41.97
CA LEU A 13 4.53 22.08 41.83
C LEU A 13 3.13 22.69 41.90
N LYS A 14 2.92 23.64 42.82
CA LYS A 14 1.65 24.36 42.95
C LYS A 14 1.30 25.15 41.68
N HIS A 15 2.28 25.83 41.08
CA HIS A 15 2.09 26.54 39.83
C HIS A 15 1.80 25.59 38.65
N ILE A 16 2.45 24.43 38.62
CA ILE A 16 2.16 23.41 37.60
C ILE A 16 0.74 22.88 37.76
N ASP A 17 0.32 22.58 38.99
CA ASP A 17 -1.03 22.10 39.29
C ASP A 17 -2.09 23.17 38.95
N GLU A 18 -1.83 24.44 39.25
CA GLU A 18 -2.69 25.57 38.85
C GLU A 18 -2.81 25.68 37.32
N VAL A 19 -1.71 25.55 36.58
CA VAL A 19 -1.73 25.60 35.12
C VAL A 19 -2.45 24.40 34.52
N ILE A 20 -2.26 23.20 35.08
CA ILE A 20 -3.00 21.99 34.67
C ILE A 20 -4.49 22.19 34.91
N PHE A 21 -4.87 22.69 36.09
CA PHE A 21 -6.26 22.95 36.43
C PHE A 21 -6.90 23.98 35.49
N GLU A 22 -6.23 25.10 35.25
CA GLU A 22 -6.69 26.12 34.30
C GLU A 22 -6.84 25.55 32.87
N PHE A 23 -5.91 24.69 32.45
CA PHE A 23 -6.02 24.01 31.17
C PHE A 23 -7.25 23.08 31.13
N GLU A 24 -7.42 22.23 32.13
CA GLU A 24 -8.57 21.31 32.19
C GLU A 24 -9.91 22.05 32.25
N GLN A 25 -10.00 23.15 33.02
CA GLN A 25 -11.18 23.99 33.09
C GLN A 25 -11.49 24.64 31.74
N ARG A 26 -10.46 25.17 31.06
CA ARG A 26 -10.61 25.86 29.79
C ARG A 26 -11.04 24.95 28.65
N PHE A 27 -10.65 23.68 28.69
CA PHE A 27 -10.99 22.66 27.70
C PHE A 27 -12.06 21.66 28.21
N ALA A 28 -12.79 22.01 29.28
CA ALA A 28 -13.82 21.13 29.83
C ALA A 28 -14.97 20.88 28.84
N ASP A 29 -15.27 21.86 27.98
CA ASP A 29 -16.25 21.79 26.90
C ASP A 29 -15.90 20.75 25.82
N PHE A 30 -14.59 20.51 25.59
CA PHE A 30 -14.15 19.45 24.67
C PHE A 30 -14.56 18.05 25.11
N LYS A 31 -14.86 17.82 26.41
CA LYS A 31 -15.41 16.54 26.87
C LYS A 31 -16.77 16.25 26.26
N GLU A 32 -17.58 17.27 25.99
CA GLU A 32 -18.89 17.08 25.35
C GLU A 32 -18.74 16.63 23.89
N LEU A 33 -17.67 17.08 23.22
CA LEU A 33 -17.34 16.73 21.83
C LEU A 33 -16.63 15.38 21.70
N GLU A 34 -16.11 14.80 22.78
CA GLU A 34 -15.32 13.57 22.75
C GLU A 34 -16.09 12.39 22.14
N SER A 35 -17.39 12.31 22.43
CA SER A 35 -18.29 11.28 21.86
C SER A 35 -18.45 11.43 20.35
N ASP A 36 -18.66 12.65 19.86
CA ASP A 36 -18.79 12.95 18.43
C ASP A 36 -17.45 12.77 17.71
N LEU A 37 -16.34 13.16 18.32
CA LEU A 37 -14.99 12.94 17.77
C LEU A 37 -14.66 11.45 17.64
N SER A 38 -15.06 10.63 18.62
CA SER A 38 -14.89 9.17 18.56
C SER A 38 -15.65 8.57 17.36
N LEU A 39 -16.87 9.04 17.10
CA LEU A 39 -17.66 8.65 15.94
C LEU A 39 -16.95 8.92 14.60
N PHE A 40 -16.37 10.11 14.42
CA PHE A 40 -15.71 10.48 13.17
C PHE A 40 -14.32 9.87 12.99
N THR A 41 -13.62 9.58 14.09
CA THR A 41 -12.29 8.97 14.05
C THR A 41 -12.35 7.46 13.89
N HIS A 42 -13.42 6.82 14.38
CA HIS A 42 -13.57 5.36 14.39
C HIS A 42 -14.94 4.88 13.88
N PRO A 43 -15.45 5.37 12.73
CA PRO A 43 -16.82 5.09 12.28
C PRO A 43 -17.11 3.62 12.00
N LEU A 44 -16.07 2.82 11.71
CA LEU A 44 -16.19 1.39 11.39
C LEU A 44 -16.06 0.45 12.60
N THR A 45 -15.62 0.97 13.75
CA THR A 45 -15.36 0.15 14.95
C THR A 45 -16.13 0.64 16.17
N ILE A 46 -16.79 1.79 16.08
CA ILE A 46 -17.62 2.31 17.17
C ILE A 46 -18.87 1.46 17.37
N GLN A 47 -19.24 1.24 18.63
CA GLN A 47 -20.45 0.50 19.00
C GLN A 47 -21.69 1.33 18.65
N ILE A 48 -22.53 0.82 17.75
CA ILE A 48 -23.68 1.54 17.20
C ILE A 48 -24.63 1.98 18.32
N GLU A 49 -24.85 1.14 19.33
CA GLU A 49 -25.77 1.41 20.44
C GLU A 49 -25.35 2.57 21.35
N SER A 50 -24.06 2.95 21.30
CA SER A 50 -23.49 4.04 22.10
C SER A 50 -23.59 5.41 21.43
N VAL A 51 -23.96 5.46 20.15
CA VAL A 51 -24.04 6.69 19.36
C VAL A 51 -25.47 7.25 19.39
N LYS A 52 -25.60 8.58 19.24
CA LYS A 52 -26.89 9.26 19.05
C LYS A 52 -27.74 8.55 18.00
N THR A 53 -29.02 8.33 18.31
CA THR A 53 -29.96 7.55 17.50
C THR A 53 -30.05 8.02 16.04
N GLU A 54 -29.88 9.32 15.81
CA GLU A 54 -29.90 9.94 14.48
C GLU A 54 -28.84 9.40 13.51
N TYR A 55 -27.71 8.86 14.01
CA TYR A 55 -26.64 8.31 13.16
C TYR A 55 -26.63 6.77 13.12
N GLN A 56 -27.42 6.08 13.94
CA GLN A 56 -27.30 4.63 14.11
C GLN A 56 -27.61 3.85 12.82
N ILE A 57 -28.58 4.29 12.03
CA ILE A 57 -28.96 3.64 10.77
C ILE A 57 -27.85 3.82 9.72
N GLU A 58 -27.37 5.06 9.53
CA GLU A 58 -26.28 5.34 8.59
C GLU A 58 -25.00 4.60 8.95
N LEU A 59 -24.69 4.49 10.25
CA LEU A 59 -23.56 3.70 10.72
C LEU A 59 -23.75 2.21 10.50
N CYS A 60 -24.97 1.69 10.71
CA CYS A 60 -25.27 0.29 10.44
C CYS A 60 -25.04 -0.04 8.96
N ASP A 61 -25.52 0.81 8.06
CA ASP A 61 -25.33 0.66 6.62
C ASP A 61 -23.84 0.76 6.25
N LEU A 62 -23.13 1.77 6.77
CA LEU A 62 -21.71 1.98 6.52
C LEU A 62 -20.85 0.81 7.03
N GLN A 63 -21.13 0.30 8.23
CA GLN A 63 -20.43 -0.84 8.82
C GLN A 63 -20.80 -2.16 8.13
N SER A 64 -22.00 -2.25 7.56
CA SER A 64 -22.45 -3.42 6.80
C SER A 64 -21.92 -3.44 5.37
N ASP A 65 -21.49 -2.30 4.83
CA ASP A 65 -21.02 -2.18 3.44
C ASP A 65 -19.70 -2.97 3.21
N PRO A 66 -19.72 -4.06 2.42
CA PRO A 66 -18.54 -4.84 2.11
C PRO A 66 -17.47 -4.02 1.38
N PHE A 67 -17.86 -3.07 0.53
CA PHE A 67 -16.94 -2.28 -0.28
C PHE A 67 -16.11 -1.31 0.56
N TYR A 68 -16.66 -0.76 1.65
CA TYR A 68 -15.90 0.15 2.53
C TYR A 68 -14.93 -0.61 3.44
N LYS A 69 -15.33 -1.78 3.95
CA LYS A 69 -14.41 -2.70 4.66
C LYS A 69 -13.25 -3.13 3.77
N GLU A 70 -13.56 -3.48 2.53
CA GLU A 70 -12.58 -3.81 1.51
C GLU A 70 -11.66 -2.62 1.15
N ARG A 71 -12.21 -1.41 0.97
CA ARG A 71 -11.44 -0.22 0.57
C ARG A 71 -10.52 0.30 1.68
N GLN A 72 -10.91 0.21 2.94
CA GLN A 72 -10.05 0.58 4.08
C GLN A 72 -8.83 -0.32 4.19
N VAL A 73 -9.05 -1.63 4.07
CA VAL A 73 -7.99 -2.63 4.00
C VAL A 73 -7.11 -2.38 2.77
N GLN A 74 -7.71 -2.06 1.62
CA GLN A 74 -6.96 -1.65 0.43
C GLN A 74 -6.09 -0.43 0.69
N LEU A 75 -6.60 0.64 1.28
CA LEU A 75 -5.84 1.87 1.55
C LEU A 75 -4.67 1.62 2.52
N LEU A 76 -4.93 0.96 3.66
CA LEU A 76 -3.89 0.60 4.63
C LEU A 76 -2.80 -0.26 3.98
N LEU A 77 -3.21 -1.27 3.21
CA LEU A 77 -2.26 -2.15 2.54
C LEU A 77 -1.53 -1.43 1.39
N ILE A 78 -2.16 -0.48 0.69
CA ILE A 78 -1.63 0.29 -0.46
C ILE A 78 -0.57 1.31 -0.05
N HIS A 79 -0.66 1.88 1.15
CA HIS A 79 0.31 2.87 1.65
C HIS A 79 1.56 2.27 2.30
N GLU A 80 1.60 0.95 2.55
CA GLU A 80 2.80 0.27 3.06
C GLU A 80 3.93 0.27 2.02
N GLU A 81 5.07 0.91 2.33
CA GLU A 81 6.26 0.92 1.47
C GLU A 81 6.98 -0.44 1.53
N LEU A 82 6.73 -1.27 0.53
CA LEU A 82 7.30 -2.62 0.46
C LEU A 82 8.68 -2.69 -0.23
N GLY A 83 9.22 -1.59 -0.75
CA GLY A 83 10.54 -1.56 -1.41
C GLY A 83 10.71 -2.65 -2.49
N ASP A 84 11.87 -3.33 -2.52
CA ASP A 84 12.22 -4.37 -3.51
C ASP A 84 11.62 -5.76 -3.23
N ARG A 85 10.58 -5.85 -2.39
CA ARG A 85 10.02 -7.14 -1.97
C ARG A 85 9.42 -7.91 -3.14
N LYS A 86 9.76 -9.19 -3.22
CA LYS A 86 9.18 -10.11 -4.20
C LYS A 86 7.68 -10.29 -3.92
N PRO A 87 6.85 -10.57 -4.93
CA PRO A 87 5.40 -10.63 -4.74
C PRO A 87 4.90 -11.63 -3.69
N SER A 88 5.61 -12.74 -3.49
CA SER A 88 5.31 -13.71 -2.42
C SER A 88 5.64 -13.15 -1.03
N GLN A 89 6.65 -12.30 -0.91
CA GLN A 89 7.02 -11.60 0.32
C GLN A 89 6.04 -10.47 0.64
N VAL A 90 5.56 -9.77 -0.40
CA VAL A 90 4.47 -8.79 -0.28
C VAL A 90 3.21 -9.47 0.24
N LEU A 91 2.73 -10.52 -0.44
CA LEU A 91 1.52 -11.23 -0.03
C LEU A 91 1.61 -11.74 1.42
N ARG A 92 2.74 -12.37 1.78
CA ARG A 92 2.97 -12.83 3.16
C ARG A 92 2.96 -11.70 4.19
N HIS A 93 3.49 -10.53 3.82
CA HIS A 93 3.45 -9.37 4.69
C HIS A 93 2.04 -8.84 4.89
N LEU A 94 1.29 -8.70 3.79
CA LEU A 94 -0.10 -8.26 3.84
C LEU A 94 -0.95 -9.24 4.66
N CYS A 95 -0.72 -10.55 4.53
CA CYS A 95 -1.35 -11.56 5.41
C CYS A 95 -0.98 -11.37 6.88
N ASN A 96 0.27 -11.04 7.19
CA ASN A 96 0.70 -10.82 8.57
C ASN A 96 0.11 -9.55 9.19
N ILE A 97 -0.07 -8.48 8.39
CA ILE A 97 -0.67 -7.22 8.84
C ILE A 97 -2.19 -7.36 8.98
N ALA A 98 -2.83 -7.94 7.96
CA ALA A 98 -4.29 -8.05 7.91
C ALA A 98 -4.86 -9.17 8.80
N GLY A 99 -4.03 -10.15 9.19
CA GLY A 99 -4.45 -11.26 10.06
C GLY A 99 -5.65 -12.02 9.50
N GLN A 100 -6.56 -12.43 10.39
CA GLN A 100 -7.84 -13.08 10.00
C GLN A 100 -8.92 -12.09 9.56
N MET A 101 -8.68 -10.78 9.66
CA MET A 101 -9.70 -9.76 9.35
C MET A 101 -10.02 -9.69 7.86
N VAL A 102 -9.15 -10.24 7.02
CA VAL A 102 -9.21 -10.12 5.56
C VAL A 102 -8.96 -11.49 4.91
N PRO A 103 -9.89 -11.99 4.08
CA PRO A 103 -9.70 -13.24 3.37
C PRO A 103 -8.50 -13.21 2.39
N ASP A 104 -7.79 -14.34 2.26
CA ASP A 104 -6.60 -14.47 1.40
C ASP A 104 -6.87 -14.08 -0.07
N TYR A 105 -8.06 -14.38 -0.60
CA TYR A 105 -8.42 -14.00 -1.98
C TYR A 105 -8.42 -12.48 -2.18
N PHE A 106 -8.83 -11.73 -1.16
CA PHE A 106 -8.88 -10.27 -1.21
C PHE A 106 -7.46 -9.67 -1.23
N LEU A 107 -6.56 -10.19 -0.38
CA LEU A 107 -5.14 -9.80 -0.37
C LEU A 107 -4.45 -10.08 -1.71
N ARG A 108 -4.84 -11.16 -2.41
CA ARG A 108 -4.37 -11.46 -3.78
C ARG A 108 -4.86 -10.45 -4.80
N THR A 109 -6.10 -9.98 -4.70
CA THR A 109 -6.66 -8.92 -5.57
C THR A 109 -5.85 -7.63 -5.43
N ILE A 110 -5.55 -7.22 -4.20
CA ILE A 110 -4.71 -6.04 -3.89
C ILE A 110 -3.31 -6.17 -4.50
N CYS A 111 -2.67 -7.33 -4.30
CA CYS A 111 -1.36 -7.61 -4.88
C CYS A 111 -1.35 -7.53 -6.41
N ARG A 112 -2.47 -7.93 -7.05
CA ARG A 112 -2.63 -7.91 -8.50
C ARG A 112 -2.79 -6.48 -9.03
N GLU A 113 -3.63 -5.68 -8.38
CA GLU A 113 -3.86 -4.29 -8.75
C GLU A 113 -2.59 -3.44 -8.61
N ARG A 114 -1.86 -3.59 -7.50
CA ARG A 114 -0.56 -2.92 -7.28
C ARG A 114 0.47 -3.30 -8.36
N ARG A 115 0.47 -4.57 -8.79
CA ARG A 115 1.35 -5.03 -9.88
C ARG A 115 0.95 -4.45 -11.23
N SER A 116 -0.34 -4.28 -11.51
CA SER A 116 -0.84 -3.67 -12.75
C SER A 116 -0.41 -2.20 -12.89
N SER A 117 -0.30 -1.47 -11.77
CA SER A 117 0.27 -0.11 -11.75
C SER A 117 1.77 -0.08 -12.06
N ALA A 118 2.55 -1.05 -11.53
CA ALA A 118 3.96 -1.21 -11.91
C ALA A 118 4.15 -1.71 -13.36
N HIS A 119 3.18 -2.46 -13.89
CA HIS A 119 3.20 -2.95 -15.28
C HIS A 119 2.96 -1.85 -16.32
N ARG A 120 2.25 -0.76 -15.96
CA ARG A 120 2.12 0.43 -16.81
C ARG A 120 3.42 1.23 -16.94
N TYR A 121 4.31 1.14 -15.95
CA TYR A 121 5.65 1.75 -16.01
C TYR A 121 6.73 0.86 -16.60
N ARG A 122 6.53 -0.47 -16.61
CA ARG A 122 7.29 -1.37 -17.49
C ARG A 122 6.60 -1.48 -18.84
N SER A 123 6.39 -0.34 -19.50
CA SER A 123 6.55 -0.29 -20.95
C SER A 123 7.90 -0.94 -21.22
N ARG A 124 7.87 -2.19 -21.69
CA ARG A 124 9.08 -2.85 -22.16
C ARG A 124 9.72 -1.86 -23.12
N SER A 125 10.86 -1.31 -22.74
CA SER A 125 11.79 -0.71 -23.69
C SER A 125 12.17 -1.82 -24.66
N ARG A 126 11.29 -2.12 -25.63
CA ARG A 126 11.62 -2.86 -26.83
C ARG A 126 12.31 -1.87 -27.77
N SER A 127 13.41 -1.32 -27.29
CA SER A 127 14.38 -0.61 -28.11
C SER A 127 15.63 -1.46 -28.19
N ARG A 128 15.49 -2.62 -28.81
CA ARG A 128 16.57 -3.33 -29.49
C ARG A 128 16.00 -4.04 -30.70
N THR A 129 15.50 -3.27 -31.67
CA THR A 129 15.70 -3.65 -33.07
C THR A 129 17.00 -2.97 -33.50
N PRO A 130 18.14 -3.67 -33.52
CA PRO A 130 19.17 -3.30 -34.47
C PRO A 130 18.49 -3.22 -35.85
N LYS A 131 18.79 -2.21 -36.66
CA LYS A 131 18.45 -2.20 -38.10
C LYS A 131 19.26 -3.32 -38.77
N SER A 132 18.88 -4.55 -38.49
CA SER A 132 19.43 -5.74 -39.08
C SER A 132 18.55 -6.08 -40.28
N ASN A 133 19.17 -6.36 -41.42
CA ASN A 133 18.48 -6.82 -42.63
C ASN A 133 18.00 -8.29 -42.50
N TYR A 134 17.82 -8.77 -41.27
CA TYR A 134 17.40 -10.11 -40.95
C TYR A 134 15.97 -10.11 -40.42
N CYS A 135 15.18 -11.11 -40.79
CA CYS A 135 13.80 -11.24 -40.34
C CYS A 135 13.72 -11.53 -38.83
N TRP A 136 12.52 -11.37 -38.25
CA TRP A 136 12.30 -11.55 -36.83
C TRP A 136 12.79 -12.91 -36.29
N TYR A 137 12.63 -13.98 -37.08
CA TYR A 137 13.08 -15.32 -36.69
C TYR A 137 14.60 -15.41 -36.56
N HIS A 138 15.37 -14.92 -37.55
CA HIS A 138 16.84 -14.90 -37.49
C HIS A 138 17.38 -13.92 -36.45
N ASN A 139 16.70 -12.79 -36.20
CA ASN A 139 17.11 -11.87 -35.14
C ASN A 139 16.90 -12.46 -33.72
N ARG A 140 16.00 -13.44 -33.58
CA ARG A 140 15.67 -14.06 -32.30
C ARG A 140 16.36 -15.41 -32.07
N PHE A 141 16.56 -16.19 -33.12
CA PHE A 141 17.03 -17.56 -33.05
C PHE A 141 18.31 -17.82 -33.86
N ASP A 142 18.81 -16.83 -34.62
CA ASP A 142 20.02 -16.91 -35.43
C ASP A 142 19.99 -18.17 -36.35
N VAL A 143 21.11 -18.89 -36.49
CA VAL A 143 21.23 -20.16 -37.24
C VAL A 143 20.25 -21.27 -36.83
N ARG A 144 19.53 -21.12 -35.71
CA ARG A 144 18.53 -22.09 -35.22
C ARG A 144 17.10 -21.73 -35.63
N ALA A 145 16.90 -20.67 -36.40
CA ALA A 145 15.59 -20.30 -36.92
C ALA A 145 15.08 -21.37 -37.89
N ASN A 146 13.87 -21.88 -37.63
CA ASN A 146 13.21 -22.87 -38.48
C ASN A 146 12.32 -22.25 -39.56
N LYS A 147 12.24 -20.92 -39.62
CA LYS A 147 11.42 -20.14 -40.56
C LYS A 147 12.14 -18.86 -40.94
N CYS A 148 12.02 -18.49 -42.22
CA CYS A 148 12.54 -17.25 -42.77
C CYS A 148 11.45 -16.53 -43.56
N ASN A 149 11.35 -15.20 -43.40
CA ASN A 149 10.45 -14.34 -44.18
C ASN A 149 11.27 -13.39 -45.05
N GLU A 150 10.91 -13.24 -46.31
CA GLU A 150 11.55 -12.27 -47.20
C GLU A 150 11.10 -10.82 -46.92
N PRO A 151 11.96 -9.81 -47.16
CA PRO A 151 13.38 -9.92 -47.56
C PRO A 151 14.30 -10.10 -46.33
N CYS A 152 15.07 -11.19 -46.28
CA CYS A 152 16.02 -11.50 -45.21
C CYS A 152 17.40 -11.83 -45.80
N SER A 153 18.44 -11.09 -45.42
CA SER A 153 19.80 -11.26 -45.95
C SER A 153 20.67 -12.26 -45.15
N PHE A 154 20.05 -13.18 -44.41
CA PHE A 154 20.76 -14.10 -43.51
C PHE A 154 21.32 -15.28 -44.30
N LYS A 155 22.64 -15.50 -44.27
CA LYS A 155 23.31 -16.64 -44.89
C LYS A 155 23.74 -17.64 -43.81
N SER A 156 23.09 -18.80 -43.74
CA SER A 156 23.57 -19.91 -42.91
C SER A 156 24.85 -20.48 -43.52
N GLY A 157 25.98 -20.35 -42.82
CA GLY A 157 27.25 -20.89 -43.29
C GLY A 157 27.25 -22.42 -43.25
N ASN A 158 27.13 -23.04 -44.43
CA ASN A 158 27.80 -24.28 -44.80
C ASN A 158 27.60 -24.54 -46.31
N ASP A 159 28.33 -23.80 -47.13
CA ASP A 159 28.67 -24.21 -48.49
C ASP A 159 30.20 -24.36 -48.56
N ASN A 160 30.67 -25.52 -48.11
CA ASN A 160 31.95 -26.09 -48.47
C ASN A 160 31.71 -27.59 -48.66
N GLY A 161 31.52 -28.03 -49.91
CA GLY A 161 31.39 -29.46 -50.23
C GLY A 161 30.73 -29.79 -51.58
N SER A 162 31.44 -29.47 -52.67
CA SER A 162 31.61 -30.28 -53.89
C SER A 162 30.42 -30.96 -54.59
N HIS A 163 30.18 -30.58 -55.85
CA HIS A 163 30.50 -31.45 -56.99
C HIS A 163 30.78 -30.66 -58.28
#